data_AF-A0A7W2A6R5-F1
#
_entry.id   AF-A0A7W2A6R5-F1
#
_cell.length_a   1.000
_cell.length_b   1.000
_cell.length_c   1.000
_cell.angle_alpha   90.00
_cell.angle_beta   90.00
_cell.angle_gamma   90.00
#
_symmetry.space_group_name_H-M   'P 1'
#
loop_
_entity.id
_entity.type
_entity.pdbx_description
1 polymer ?
#
loop_
_entity_poly.entity_id
_entity_poly.type
_entity_poly.pdbx_seq_one_letter_code
_entity_poly.pdbx_strand_id
1 'polypeptide(L)'
;MTGNGPSIKDLANMINNVMGYKVLTEQQMEQIMQGAKRANDRGGMGAVLDYLMKVTQADVDKSELKQFAEQVKANPRTGMDILQGKKRIQRRKK
;
A
#
# COMPACT_ATOMS: atom_id res chain seq x y z
N MET A 1 3.28 6.86 -24.63
CA MET A 1 2.23 6.95 -23.60
C MET A 1 2.87 7.43 -22.31
N THR A 2 2.49 8.61 -21.86
CA THR A 2 3.09 9.40 -20.78
C THR A 2 2.78 8.81 -19.39
N GLY A 3 3.81 8.30 -18.71
CA GLY A 3 4.14 8.53 -17.30
C GLY A 3 3.14 8.32 -16.13
N ASN A 4 1.90 7.87 -16.31
CA ASN A 4 0.93 7.92 -15.21
C ASN A 4 0.54 6.52 -14.71
N GLY A 5 1.05 6.17 -13.53
CA GLY A 5 0.48 5.09 -12.72
C GLY A 5 -1.01 5.33 -12.41
N PRO A 6 -1.69 4.36 -11.77
CA PRO A 6 -3.11 4.48 -11.44
C PRO A 6 -3.39 5.77 -10.66
N SER A 7 -4.54 6.40 -10.94
CA SER A 7 -4.98 7.57 -10.17
C SER A 7 -5.26 7.18 -8.71
N ILE A 8 -5.37 8.17 -7.83
CA ILE A 8 -5.73 7.94 -6.41
C ILE A 8 -7.08 7.23 -6.32
N LYS A 9 -8.04 7.64 -7.16
CA LYS A 9 -9.34 6.99 -7.29
C LYS A 9 -9.22 5.52 -7.71
N ASP A 10 -8.39 5.23 -8.70
CA ASP A 10 -8.18 3.86 -9.17
C ASP A 10 -7.54 2.99 -8.09
N LEU A 11 -6.56 3.51 -7.36
CA LEU A 11 -5.93 2.81 -6.23
C LEU A 11 -6.95 2.49 -5.13
N ALA A 12 -7.78 3.45 -4.74
CA ALA A 12 -8.83 3.23 -3.75
C ALA A 12 -9.81 2.13 -4.21
N ASN A 13 -10.21 2.16 -5.48
CA ASN A 13 -11.08 1.13 -6.06
C ASN A 13 -10.42 -0.24 -6.10
N MET A 14 -9.14 -0.33 -6.47
CA MET A 14 -8.41 -1.61 -6.46
C MET A 14 -8.33 -2.20 -5.05
N ILE A 15 -8.04 -1.38 -4.03
CA ILE A 15 -8.00 -1.85 -2.64
C ILE A 15 -9.38 -2.34 -2.19
N ASN A 16 -10.44 -1.57 -2.46
CA ASN A 16 -11.81 -1.98 -2.16
C ASN A 16 -12.18 -3.31 -2.84
N ASN A 17 -11.77 -3.50 -4.09
CA ASN A 17 -11.99 -4.74 -4.84
C ASN A 17 -11.23 -5.92 -4.21
N VAL A 18 -9.96 -5.72 -3.80
CA VAL A 18 -9.16 -6.75 -3.11
C VAL A 18 -9.79 -7.13 -1.77
N MET A 19 -10.33 -6.16 -1.04
CA MET A 19 -11.00 -6.40 0.25
C MET A 19 -12.40 -7.02 0.10
N GLY A 20 -13.03 -6.89 -1.06
CA GLY A 20 -14.38 -7.37 -1.34
C GLY A 20 -15.50 -6.47 -0.81
N TYR A 21 -15.15 -5.32 -0.22
CA TYR A 21 -16.08 -4.31 0.26
C TYR A 21 -15.41 -2.93 0.28
N LYS A 22 -16.22 -1.87 0.38
CA LYS A 22 -15.71 -0.50 0.41
C LYS A 22 -15.06 -0.19 1.76
N VAL A 23 -13.73 -0.17 1.78
CA VAL A 23 -12.90 0.19 2.94
C VAL A 23 -12.43 1.64 2.93
N LEU A 24 -12.29 2.24 1.74
CA LEU A 24 -11.65 3.55 1.56
C LEU A 24 -12.37 4.37 0.48
N THR A 25 -12.52 5.68 0.71
CA THR A 25 -12.87 6.66 -0.33
C THR A 25 -11.63 7.24 -1.00
N GLU A 26 -11.82 7.92 -2.13
CA GLU A 26 -10.74 8.67 -2.81
C GLU A 26 -10.11 9.73 -1.89
N GLN A 27 -10.94 10.48 -1.15
CA GLN A 27 -10.46 11.49 -0.19
C GLN A 27 -9.64 10.88 0.95
N GLN A 28 -10.09 9.74 1.49
CA GLN A 28 -9.33 9.01 2.52
C GLN A 28 -8.00 8.49 1.96
N MET A 29 -8.00 7.98 0.73
CA MET A 29 -6.78 7.54 0.06
C MET A 29 -5.82 8.72 -0.18
N GLU A 30 -6.33 9.88 -0.57
CA GLU A 30 -5.52 11.09 -0.75
C GLU A 30 -4.87 11.51 0.57
N GLN A 31 -5.61 11.53 1.68
CA GLN A 31 -5.07 11.81 3.01
C GLN A 31 -3.98 10.80 3.41
N ILE A 32 -4.19 9.51 3.12
CA ILE A 32 -3.18 8.46 3.34
C ILE A 32 -1.91 8.78 2.55
N MET A 33 -2.02 9.10 1.26
CA MET A 33 -0.88 9.41 0.40
C MET A 33 -0.13 10.67 0.86
N GLN A 34 -0.84 11.71 1.27
CA GLN A 34 -0.24 12.94 1.79
C GLN A 34 0.51 12.68 3.11
N GLY A 35 -0.07 11.91 4.02
CA GLY A 35 0.59 11.54 5.28
C GLY A 35 1.82 10.65 5.06
N ALA A 36 1.74 9.69 4.14
CA ALA A 36 2.87 8.85 3.75
C ALA A 36 4.00 9.67 3.14
N LYS A 37 3.70 10.65 2.27
CA LYS A 37 4.69 11.57 1.72
C LYS A 37 5.40 12.36 2.82
N ARG A 38 4.66 12.97 3.74
CA ARG A 38 5.23 13.71 4.89
C ARG A 38 6.09 12.83 5.79
N ALA A 39 5.70 11.56 5.98
CA ALA A 39 6.49 10.60 6.75
C ALA A 39 7.80 10.27 6.03
N ASN A 40 7.75 10.04 4.72
CA ASN A 40 8.93 9.79 3.90
C ASN A 40 9.92 10.96 3.94
N ASP A 41 9.42 12.20 3.83
CA ASP A 41 10.27 13.40 3.85
C ASP A 41 11.02 13.58 5.17
N ARG A 42 10.48 13.05 6.28
CA ARG A 42 11.06 13.18 7.64
C ARG A 42 11.94 12.02 8.07
N GLY A 43 11.63 10.80 7.62
CA GLY A 43 12.26 9.59 8.14
C GLY A 43 12.38 8.44 7.13
N GLY A 44 12.20 8.73 5.84
CA GLY A 44 12.27 7.77 4.76
C GLY A 44 11.23 6.65 4.87
N MET A 45 11.52 5.52 4.22
CA MET A 45 10.59 4.39 4.11
C MET A 45 10.18 3.81 5.48
N GLY A 46 11.06 3.82 6.49
CA GLY A 46 10.73 3.32 7.83
C GLY A 46 9.56 4.07 8.45
N ALA A 47 9.57 5.41 8.36
CA ALA A 47 8.49 6.26 8.86
C ALA A 47 7.19 6.09 8.05
N VAL A 48 7.28 5.80 6.74
CA VAL A 48 6.12 5.47 5.91
C VAL A 48 5.42 4.21 6.42
N LEU A 49 6.18 3.16 6.72
CA LEU A 49 5.62 1.91 7.22
C LEU A 49 4.95 2.10 8.59
N ASP A 50 5.60 2.85 9.49
CA ASP A 50 5.02 3.19 10.80
C ASP A 50 3.71 3.97 10.66
N TYR A 51 3.67 4.95 9.76
CA TYR A 51 2.46 5.71 9.46
C TYR A 51 1.34 4.81 8.94
N LEU A 52 1.62 3.95 7.96
CA LEU A 52 0.63 3.06 7.37
C LEU A 52 0.09 2.05 8.38
N MET A 53 0.96 1.45 9.21
CA MET A 53 0.54 0.56 10.30
C MET A 53 -0.39 1.28 11.28
N LYS A 54 -0.07 2.52 11.67
CA LYS A 54 -0.90 3.32 12.58
C LYS A 54 -2.27 3.65 11.99
N VAL A 55 -2.33 4.05 10.71
CA VAL A 55 -3.58 4.47 10.07
C VAL A 55 -4.48 3.28 9.76
N THR A 56 -3.90 2.15 9.34
CA THR A 56 -4.66 0.94 9.01
C THR A 56 -5.00 0.10 10.24
N GLN A 57 -4.36 0.36 11.38
CA GLN A 57 -4.42 -0.47 12.59
C GLN A 57 -4.15 -1.95 12.28
N ALA A 58 -3.34 -2.22 11.26
CA ALA A 58 -3.04 -3.57 10.83
C ALA A 58 -2.12 -4.24 11.85
N ASP A 59 -2.55 -5.41 12.35
CA ASP A 59 -1.70 -6.30 13.14
C ASP A 59 -0.75 -7.04 12.20
N VAL A 60 0.37 -6.38 11.88
CA VAL A 60 1.42 -6.90 11.00
C VAL A 60 2.79 -6.66 11.63
N ASP A 61 3.68 -7.62 11.44
CA ASP A 61 5.06 -7.45 11.88
C ASP A 61 5.79 -6.44 10.98
N LYS A 62 6.46 -5.46 11.60
CA LYS A 62 7.15 -4.38 10.89
C LYS A 62 8.29 -4.90 10.00
N SER A 63 8.95 -5.98 10.40
CA SER A 63 10.03 -6.58 9.61
C SER A 63 9.50 -7.28 8.36
N GLU A 64 8.37 -7.98 8.47
CA GLU A 64 7.68 -8.59 7.32
C GLU A 64 7.20 -7.53 6.34
N LEU A 65 6.59 -6.45 6.87
CA LEU A 65 6.12 -5.34 6.05
C LEU A 65 7.29 -4.65 5.32
N LYS A 66 8.43 -4.46 6.00
CA LYS A 66 9.63 -3.88 5.38
C LYS A 66 10.19 -4.78 4.27
N GLN A 67 10.28 -6.09 4.50
CA GLN A 67 10.73 -7.02 3.48
C GLN A 67 9.82 -7.00 2.26
N PHE A 68 8.51 -6.97 2.47
CA PHE A 68 7.55 -6.84 1.38
C PHE A 68 7.70 -5.53 0.62
N ALA A 69 7.88 -4.40 1.32
CA ALA A 69 8.11 -3.10 0.69
C ALA A 69 9.39 -3.09 -0.17
N GLU A 70 10.49 -3.69 0.29
CA GLU A 70 11.72 -3.82 -0.51
C GLU A 70 11.51 -4.72 -1.74
N GLN A 71 10.72 -5.79 -1.65
CA GLN A 71 10.36 -6.63 -2.80
C GLN A 71 9.56 -5.84 -3.84
N VAL A 72 8.58 -5.03 -3.41
CA VAL A 72 7.80 -4.17 -4.30
C VAL A 72 8.66 -3.06 -4.89
N LYS A 73 9.58 -2.48 -4.12
CA LYS A 73 10.53 -1.47 -4.62
C LYS A 73 11.45 -2.07 -5.70
N ALA A 74 11.94 -3.28 -5.49
CA ALA A 74 12.76 -4.00 -6.46
C ALA A 74 11.96 -4.42 -7.71
N ASN A 75 10.67 -4.75 -7.54
CA ASN A 75 9.78 -5.12 -8.63
C ASN A 75 8.35 -4.56 -8.41
N PRO A 76 8.07 -3.32 -8.90
CA PRO A 76 6.78 -2.65 -8.69
C PRO A 76 5.58 -3.42 -9.27
N ARG A 77 5.82 -4.26 -10.28
CA ARG A 77 4.79 -5.11 -10.89
C ARG A 77 4.17 -6.06 -9.86
N THR A 78 4.93 -6.50 -8.86
CA THR A 78 4.44 -7.37 -7.79
C THR A 78 3.29 -6.72 -7.02
N GLY A 79 3.42 -5.44 -6.66
CA GLY A 79 2.36 -4.69 -5.97
C GLY A 79 1.12 -4.55 -6.84
N MET A 80 1.31 -4.23 -8.12
CA MET A 80 0.19 -4.08 -9.07
C MET A 80 -0.52 -5.39 -9.36
N ASP A 81 0.19 -6.51 -9.50
CA ASP A 81 -0.42 -7.82 -9.71
C ASP A 81 -1.29 -8.23 -8.50
N ILE A 82 -0.90 -7.83 -7.28
CA ILE A 82 -1.72 -8.04 -6.07
C ILE A 82 -2.99 -7.18 -6.13
N LEU A 83 -2.86 -5.89 -6.42
CA LEU A 83 -4.00 -4.97 -6.52
C LEU A 83 -4.98 -5.35 -7.65
N GLN A 84 -4.49 -6.00 -8.70
CA GLN A 84 -5.31 -6.52 -9.79
C GLN A 84 -5.86 -7.92 -9.53
N GLY A 85 -5.58 -8.52 -8.36
CA GLY A 85 -6.03 -9.87 -8.00
C GLY A 85 -5.32 -11.00 -8.75
N LYS A 86 -4.31 -10.70 -9.58
CA LYS A 86 -3.50 -11.67 -10.34
C LYS A 86 -2.58 -12.49 -9.43
N LYS A 87 -2.19 -11.91 -8.28
CA LYS A 87 -1.33 -12.57 -7.29
C LYS A 87 -1.94 -12.42 -5.90
N ARG A 88 -2.00 -13.52 -5.15
CA ARG A 88 -2.44 -13.50 -3.75
C ARG A 88 -1.27 -13.19 -2.82
N ILE A 89 -1.52 -12.40 -1.78
CA ILE A 89 -0.57 -12.24 -0.67
C ILE A 89 -0.53 -13.58 0.08
N GLN A 90 0.59 -14.29 -0.01
CA GLN A 90 0.79 -15.52 0.75
C GLN A 90 0.97 -15.14 2.23
N ARG A 91 -0.12 -15.19 3.01
CA ARG A 91 -0.01 -15.16 4.47
C ARG A 91 0.67 -16.45 4.91
N ARG A 92 1.92 -16.37 5.40
CA ARG A 92 2.54 -17.52 6.07
C ARG A 92 1.68 -17.84 7.29
N LYS A 93 1.10 -19.04 7.32
CA LYS A 93 0.50 -19.58 8.55
C LYS A 93 1.65 -19.76 9.54
N LYS A 94 1.56 -19.06 10.67
CA LYS A 94 2.43 -19.30 11.82
C LYS A 94 1.99 -20.56 12.54
#